data_AF-A0A7J3X504-F1
#
_entry.id   AF-A0A7J3X504-F1
#
_cell.length_a   1.000
_cell.length_b   1.000
_cell.length_c   1.000
_cell.angle_alpha   90.00
_cell.angle_beta   90.00
_cell.angle_gamma   90.00
#
_symmetry.space_group_name_H-M   'P 1'
#
loop_
_entity.id
_entity.type
_entity.pdbx_description
1 polymer ?
#
loop_
_entity_poly.entity_id
_entity_poly.type
_entity_poly.pdbx_seq_one_letter_code
_entity_poly.pdbx_strand_id
1 'polypeptide(L)' 'MILLGEDELKLLDYICRNPKVAVEELLEGFCREAGVERARARRMLRALERAGKVRIVVTEGYRYHAEPTECRA' A
#
# COMPACT_ATOMS: atom_id res chain seq x y z
N MET A 1 4.14 -3.67 19.31
CA MET A 1 2.94 -2.96 18.83
C MET A 1 3.42 -1.91 17.84
N ILE A 2 3.21 -2.12 16.54
CA ILE A 2 3.63 -1.15 15.51
C ILE A 2 2.55 -0.06 15.48
N LEU A 3 2.86 1.14 15.95
CA LEU A 3 1.99 2.31 15.77
C LEU A 3 2.20 2.79 14.33
N LEU A 4 1.16 2.70 13.50
CA LEU A 4 1.17 3.25 12.15
C LEU A 4 1.06 4.78 12.26
N GLY A 5 1.90 5.51 11.52
CA GLY A 5 1.76 6.95 11.35
C GLY A 5 0.57 7.33 10.47
N GLU A 6 0.18 8.61 10.50
CA GLU A 6 -0.96 9.12 9.70
C GLU A 6 -0.81 8.85 8.21
N ASP A 7 0.41 8.98 7.66
CA ASP A 7 0.69 8.69 6.26
C ASP A 7 0.47 7.20 5.94
N GLU A 8 0.82 6.29 6.85
CA GLU A 8 0.69 4.84 6.65
C GLU A 8 -0.78 4.41 6.67
N LEU A 9 -1.58 5.07 7.53
CA LEU A 9 -3.03 4.91 7.53
C LEU A 9 -3.66 5.42 6.23
N LYS A 10 -3.21 6.56 5.71
CA LYS A 10 -3.67 7.08 4.41
C LYS A 10 -3.32 6.13 3.27
N LEU A 11 -2.10 5.59 3.26
CA LEU A 11 -1.69 4.62 2.25
C LEU A 11 -2.53 3.34 2.34
N LEU A 12 -2.82 2.87 3.56
CA LEU A 12 -3.68 1.71 3.79
C LEU A 12 -5.12 1.95 3.30
N ASP A 13 -5.70 3.12 3.62
CA ASP A 13 -7.02 3.53 3.13
C ASP A 13 -7.05 3.60 1.60
N TYR A 14 -6.01 4.19 0.99
CA TYR A 14 -5.87 4.26 -0.47
C TYR A 14 -5.80 2.86 -1.12
N ILE A 15 -5.11 1.91 -0.48
CA ILE A 15 -5.07 0.50 -0.90
C ILE A 15 -6.42 -0.20 -0.72
N CYS A 16 -7.12 0.04 0.39
CA CYS A 16 -8.48 -0.50 0.59
C CYS A 16 -9.47 0.03 -0.46
N ARG A 17 -9.32 1.28 -0.92
CA ARG A 17 -10.16 1.89 -1.97
C ARG A 17 -9.80 1.43 -3.38
N ASN A 18 -8.53 1.07 -3.61
CA ASN A 18 -8.00 0.66 -4.89
C ASN A 18 -7.40 -0.75 -4.84
N PRO A 19 -8.17 -1.77 -4.41
CA PRO A 19 -7.66 -3.13 -4.35
C PRO A 19 -7.35 -3.60 -5.77
N LYS A 20 -6.29 -4.39 -5.93
CA LYS A 20 -5.85 -4.94 -7.23
C LYS A 20 -5.29 -3.91 -8.23
N VAL A 21 -5.01 -2.67 -7.82
CA VAL A 21 -4.16 -1.78 -8.61
C VAL A 21 -2.71 -2.23 -8.51
N ALA A 22 -1.94 -2.06 -9.60
CA ALA A 22 -0.52 -2.38 -9.56
C ALA A 22 0.17 -1.50 -8.51
N VAL A 23 1.05 -2.07 -7.70
CA VAL A 23 1.78 -1.37 -6.62
C VAL A 23 2.48 -0.13 -7.16
N GLU A 24 2.99 -0.16 -8.39
CA GLU A 24 3.64 0.99 -8.99
C GLU A 24 2.68 2.15 -9.26
N GLU A 25 1.51 1.88 -9.85
CA GLU A 25 0.46 2.86 -10.08
C GLU A 25 -0.14 3.37 -8.77
N LEU A 26 -0.31 2.47 -7.80
CA LEU A 26 -0.81 2.79 -6.47
C LEU A 26 0.12 3.75 -5.72
N LEU A 27 1.43 3.43 -5.72
CA LEU A 27 2.42 4.28 -5.09
C LEU A 27 2.54 5.62 -5.81
N GLU A 28 2.47 5.64 -7.14
CA GLU A 28 2.54 6.88 -7.91
C GLU A 28 1.35 7.81 -7.63
N GLY A 29 0.13 7.27 -7.62
CA GLY A 29 -1.08 8.01 -7.23
C GLY A 29 -0.98 8.56 -5.81
N PHE A 30 -0.58 7.72 -4.86
CA PHE A 30 -0.39 8.14 -3.47
C PHE A 30 0.70 9.21 -3.31
N CYS A 31 1.84 9.07 -3.99
CA CYS A 31 2.92 10.07 -3.95
C CYS A 31 2.44 11.43 -4.48
N ARG A 32 1.65 11.42 -5.54
CA ARG A 32 1.09 12.64 -6.15
C ARG A 32 0.05 13.31 -5.24
N GLU A 33 -0.77 12.53 -4.56
CA GLU A 33 -1.85 13.02 -3.72
C GLU A 33 -1.37 13.48 -2.33
N ALA A 34 -0.49 12.69 -1.70
CA ALA A 34 0.04 12.94 -0.37
C ALA A 34 1.31 13.81 -0.36
N GLY A 35 1.92 14.07 -1.53
CA GLY A 35 3.19 14.80 -1.63
C GLY A 35 4.37 14.05 -1.01
N VAL A 36 4.30 12.72 -0.97
CA VAL A 36 5.29 11.85 -0.32
C VAL A 36 6.28 11.31 -1.35
N GLU A 37 7.56 11.20 -0.98
CA GLU A 37 8.56 10.58 -1.85
C GLU A 37 8.26 9.09 -2.10
N ARG A 38 8.49 8.62 -3.33
CA ARG A 38 8.28 7.21 -3.73
C ARG A 38 9.06 6.23 -2.86
N ALA A 39 10.26 6.60 -2.42
CA ALA A 39 11.06 5.79 -1.49
C ALA A 39 10.38 5.64 -0.12
N ARG A 40 9.76 6.70 0.39
CA ARG A 40 9.03 6.69 1.65
C ARG A 40 7.74 5.89 1.53
N ALA A 41 6.97 6.09 0.47
CA ALA A 41 5.76 5.30 0.19
C ALA A 41 6.05 3.79 0.07
N ARG A 42 7.16 3.39 -0.58
CA ARG A 42 7.60 1.99 -0.62
C ARG A 42 7.93 1.43 0.76
N ARG A 43 8.58 2.22 1.64
CA ARG A 43 8.87 1.79 3.02
C ARG A 43 7.57 1.58 3.81
N MET A 44 6.61 2.49 3.65
CA MET A 44 5.30 2.40 4.30
C MET A 44 4.53 1.17 3.83
N LEU A 45 4.51 0.90 2.52
CA LEU A 45 3.89 -0.31 1.98
C LEU A 45 4.51 -1.58 2.57
N ARG A 46 5.84 -1.64 2.68
CA ARG A 46 6.51 -2.78 3.35
C ARG A 46 6.23 -2.83 4.84
N ALA A 47 6.04 -1.71 5.52
CA ALA A 47 5.65 -1.68 6.92
C ALA A 47 4.24 -2.23 7.10
N LEU A 48 3.29 -1.84 6.25
CA LEU A 48 1.93 -2.39 6.20
C LEU A 48 1.92 -3.88 5.88
N GLU A 49 2.80 -4.32 4.96
CA GLU A 49 2.98 -5.74 4.64
C GLU A 49 3.51 -6.54 5.83
N ARG A 50 4.56 -6.04 6.50
CA ARG A 50 5.12 -6.65 7.71
C ARG A 50 4.16 -6.65 8.89
N ALA A 51 3.31 -5.62 8.98
CA ALA A 51 2.25 -5.52 9.98
C ALA A 51 1.07 -6.46 9.67
N GLY A 52 1.07 -7.14 8.52
CA GLY A 52 -0.01 -8.02 8.10
C GLY A 52 -1.31 -7.29 7.78
N LYS A 53 -1.23 -5.99 7.42
CA LYS A 53 -2.37 -5.14 6.99
C LYS A 53 -2.60 -5.16 5.48
N VAL A 54 -1.54 -5.44 4.73
CA VAL A 54 -1.55 -5.56 3.26
C VAL A 54 -0.73 -6.77 2.88
N ARG A 55 -1.04 -7.38 1.75
CA ARG A 55 -0.25 -8.44 1.12
C ARG A 55 0.10 -8.01 -0.29
N ILE A 56 1.38 -8.06 -0.63
CA ILE A 56 1.80 -7.85 -2.01
C ILE A 56 1.70 -9.19 -2.73
N VAL A 57 0.82 -9.26 -3.73
CA VAL A 57 0.60 -10.45 -4.56
C VAL A 57 1.23 -10.21 -5.92
N VAL A 58 1.95 -11.21 -6.42
CA VAL A 58 2.53 -11.20 -7.76
C VAL A 58 1.62 -11.99 -8.68
N THR A 59 1.11 -11.37 -9.74
CA THR A 59 0.34 -12.06 -10.77
C THR A 59 1.22 -12.41 -11.97
N GLU A 60 0.75 -13.31 -12.84
CA GLU A 60 1.42 -13.59 -14.11
C GLU A 60 1.68 -12.29 -14.89
N GLY A 61 2.90 -12.14 -15.40
CA GLY A 61 3.36 -10.91 -16.07
C GLY A 61 4.10 -9.90 -15.19
N TYR A 62 4.65 -10.32 -14.03
CA TYR A 62 5.48 -9.49 -13.13
C TYR A 62 4.76 -8.25 -12.56
N ARG A 63 3.42 -8.25 -12.55
CA ARG A 63 2.63 -7.18 -11.93
C ARG A 63 2.45 -7.49 -10.45
N TYR A 64 2.91 -6.56 -9.63
CA TYR A 64 2.72 -6.59 -8.18
C TYR A 64 1.43 -5.85 -7.87
N HIS A 65 0.54 -6.46 -7.08
CA HIS A 65 -0.69 -5.84 -6.63
C HIS A 65 -0.71 -5.80 -5.09
N ALA A 66 -1.16 -4.69 -4.52
CA ALA A 66 -1.39 -4.61 -3.09
C ALA A 66 -2.82 -5.05 -2.81
N GLU A 67 -2.97 -6.16 -2.09
CA GLU A 67 -4.26 -6.62 -1.59
C GLU A 67 -4.31 -6.41 -0.08
N PRO A 68 -5.26 -5.62 0.42
CA PRO A 68 -5.40 -5.44 1.86
C PRO A 68 -5.89 -6.73 2.52
N THR A 69 -5.24 -7.14 3.61
CA THR A 69 -5.54 -8.40 4.32
C THR A 69 -6.70 -8.27 5.31
N GLU A 70 -7.06 -7.03 5.67
CA GLU A 70 -8.08 -6.75 6.68
C GLU A 70 -9.22 -5.83 6.22
N CYS A 71 -9.50 -5.60 4.92
CA CYS A 71 -10.76 -4.92 4.54
C CYS A 71 -11.99 -5.87 4.64
N ARG A 72 -12.08 -6.68 5.71
CA ARG A 72 -13.24 -7.53 5.99
C ARG A 72 -14.20 -6.76 6.91
N ALA A 73 -15.15 -6.08 6.26
CA ALA A 73 -16.39 -5.47 6.76
C ALA A 73 -16.27 -4.24 7.68
#